data_AF-A0A1B3ZDT6-F1
#
_entry.id   AF-A0A1B3ZDT6-F1
#
_cell.length_a   1.000
_cell.length_b   1.000
_cell.length_c   1.000
_cell.angle_alpha   90.00
_cell.angle_beta   90.00
_cell.angle_gamma   90.00
#
_symmetry.space_group_name_H-M   'P 1'
#
loop_
_entity.id
_entity.type
_entity.pdbx_description
1 polymer ?
#
loop_
_entity_poly.entity_id
_entity_poly.type
_entity_poly.pdbx_seq_one_letter_code
_entity_poly.pdbx_strand_id
1 'polypeptide(L)' 'MRELDAEETELLRILDEGVPTPALIGMMRDLSEILEGKGYTIQARVAEVAADRLQLLEAGLKA' A
#
# COMPACT_ATOMS: atom_id res chain seq x y z
N MET A 1 -15.01 26.50 -11.12
CA MET A 1 -14.71 25.37 -10.22
C MET A 1 -15.64 25.51 -9.02
N ARG A 2 -16.37 24.46 -8.62
CA ARG A 2 -17.30 24.51 -7.48
C ARG A 2 -16.50 24.34 -6.17
N GLU A 3 -16.93 24.99 -5.09
CA GLU A 3 -16.41 24.77 -3.74
C GLU A 3 -16.83 23.38 -3.21
N LEU A 4 -15.88 22.69 -2.58
CA LEU A 4 -16.14 21.43 -1.90
C LEU A 4 -16.86 21.70 -0.58
N ASP A 5 -17.81 20.85 -0.23
CA ASP A 5 -18.38 20.87 1.10
C ASP A 5 -17.42 20.24 2.14
N ALA A 6 -17.82 20.26 3.42
CA ALA A 6 -16.97 19.80 4.51
C ALA A 6 -16.69 18.28 4.44
N GLU A 7 -17.62 17.49 3.91
CA GLU A 7 -17.45 16.04 3.74
C GLU A 7 -16.50 15.76 2.58
N GLU A 8 -16.71 16.41 1.44
CA GLU A 8 -15.83 16.32 0.28
C GLU A 8 -14.39 16.77 0.59
N THR A 9 -14.24 17.81 1.41
CA THR A 9 -12.92 18.31 1.85
C THR A 9 -12.20 17.30 2.75
N GLU A 10 -12.93 16.66 3.67
CA GLU A 10 -12.35 15.64 4.55
C GLU A 10 -11.97 14.37 3.78
N LEU A 11 -12.79 13.96 2.81
CA LEU A 11 -12.45 12.86 1.91
C LEU A 11 -11.20 13.17 1.08
N LEU A 12 -11.08 14.40 0.56
CA LEU A 12 -9.88 14.83 -0.15
C LEU A 12 -8.64 14.76 0.74
N ARG A 13 -8.77 15.20 2.00
CA ARG A 13 -7.69 15.18 3.00
C ARG A 13 -7.21 13.76 3.28
N ILE A 14 -8.15 12.81 3.45
CA ILE A 14 -7.84 11.40 3.66
C ILE A 14 -7.15 10.78 2.43
N LEU A 15 -7.59 11.16 1.22
CA LEU A 15 -6.95 10.72 -0.03
C LEU A 15 -5.53 11.30 -0.19
N ASP A 16 -5.32 12.53 0.26
CA ASP A 16 -4.02 13.21 0.22
C ASP A 16 -3.05 12.73 1.32
N GLU A 17 -3.54 12.10 2.40
CA GLU A 17 -2.71 11.56 3.48
C GLU A 17 -1.81 10.38 3.06
N GLY A 18 -1.94 9.92 1.81
CA GLY A 18 -1.17 8.81 1.27
C GLY A 18 -1.56 7.48 1.90
N VAL A 19 -0.92 6.40 1.46
CA VAL A 19 -1.19 5.06 1.98
C VAL A 19 -0.30 4.81 3.21
N PRO A 20 -0.86 4.51 4.39
CA PRO A 20 -0.06 4.12 5.55
C PRO A 20 0.84 2.94 5.20
N THR A 21 2.11 2.97 5.62
CA THR A 21 3.09 1.90 5.33
C THR A 21 2.56 0.50 5.67
N PRO A 22 1.85 0.25 6.80
CA PRO A 22 1.25 -1.05 7.08
C PRO A 22 0.22 -1.50 6.04
N ALA A 23 -0.62 -0.56 5.57
CA ALA A 23 -1.60 -0.84 4.54
C ALA A 23 -0.93 -1.16 3.20
N LEU A 24 0.13 -0.42 2.86
CA LEU A 24 0.92 -0.69 1.65
C LEU A 24 1.61 -2.07 1.70
N ILE A 25 2.14 -2.47 2.86
CA ILE A 25 2.69 -3.82 3.08
C ILE A 25 1.62 -4.88 2.80
N GLY A 26 0.42 -4.71 3.36
CA GLY A 26 -0.72 -5.59 3.13
C GLY A 26 -1.06 -5.71 1.64
N MET A 27 -1.19 -4.57 0.95
CA MET A 27 -1.47 -4.54 -0.50
C MET A 27 -0.41 -5.28 -1.33
N MET A 28 0.87 -5.21 -0.93
CA MET A 28 1.94 -5.95 -1.62
C MET A 28 1.85 -7.47 -1.40
N ARG A 29 1.40 -7.91 -0.23
CA ARG A 29 1.14 -9.33 0.04
C ARG A 29 -0.05 -9.84 -0.77
N ASP A 30 -1.15 -9.11 -0.75
CA ASP A 30 -2.35 -9.45 -1.53
C ASP A 30 -2.01 -9.55 -3.04
N LEU A 31 -1.20 -8.61 -3.54
CA LEU A 31 -0.73 -8.63 -4.92
C LEU A 31 0.12 -9.88 -5.21
N SER A 32 1.00 -10.28 -4.28
CA SER A 32 1.78 -11.51 -4.43
C SER A 32 0.87 -12.73 -4.59
N GLU A 33 -0.12 -12.89 -3.70
CA GLU A 33 -1.08 -14.00 -3.74
C GLU A 33 -1.89 -14.03 -5.04
N ILE A 34 -2.36 -12.86 -5.50
CA ILE A 34 -3.10 -12.74 -6.77
C ILE A 34 -2.23 -13.14 -7.96
N LEU A 35 -0.96 -12.72 -7.98
CA LEU A 35 -0.02 -13.02 -9.06
C LEU A 35 0.34 -14.50 -9.08
N GLU A 36 0.56 -15.10 -7.91
CA GLU A 36 0.83 -16.53 -7.77
C GLU A 36 -0.35 -17.37 -8.25
N GLY A 37 -1.58 -17.03 -7.84
CA GLY A 37 -2.80 -17.69 -8.31
C GLY A 37 -3.02 -17.60 -9.83
N LYS A 38 -2.39 -16.64 -10.49
CA LYS A 38 -2.41 -16.48 -11.96
C LYS A 38 -1.21 -17.12 -12.68
N GLY A 39 -0.28 -17.73 -11.94
CA GLY A 39 0.94 -18.34 -12.50
C GLY A 39 2.07 -17.34 -12.80
N TYR A 40 1.98 -16.10 -12.33
CA TYR A 40 3.01 -15.07 -12.48
C TYR A 40 4.04 -15.15 -11.34
N THR A 41 4.72 -16.30 -11.21
CA THR A 41 5.57 -16.64 -10.06
C THR A 41 6.69 -15.63 -9.80
N ILE A 42 7.33 -15.09 -10.86
CA ILE A 42 8.41 -14.11 -10.69
C ILE A 42 7.86 -12.80 -10.12
N GLN A 43 6.75 -12.32 -10.66
CA GLN A 43 6.12 -11.07 -10.23
C GLN A 43 5.57 -11.18 -8.81
N ALA A 44 4.99 -12.33 -8.46
CA ALA A 44 4.56 -12.64 -7.10
C ALA A 44 5.74 -12.50 -6.13
N ARG A 45 6.87 -13.15 -6.44
CA ARG A 45 8.08 -13.06 -5.61
C ARG A 45 8.63 -11.63 -5.49
N VAL A 46 8.53 -10.82 -6.55
CA VAL A 46 8.92 -9.40 -6.49
C VAL A 46 8.03 -8.63 -5.51
N ALA A 47 6.71 -8.84 -5.55
CA ALA A 47 5.77 -8.21 -4.63
C ALA A 47 6.01 -8.63 -3.17
N GLU A 48 6.30 -9.91 -2.94
CA GLU A 48 6.66 -10.45 -1.63
C GLU A 48 7.93 -9.78 -1.06
N VAL A 49 9.00 -9.70 -1.86
CA VAL A 49 10.25 -9.05 -1.47
C VAL A 49 10.07 -7.54 -1.22
N ALA A 50 9.19 -6.89 -1.97
CA ALA A 50 8.85 -5.48 -1.73
C ALA A 50 8.17 -5.31 -0.36
N ALA A 51 7.23 -6.19 -0.01
CA ALA A 51 6.58 -6.18 1.30
C ALA A 51 7.58 -6.39 2.44
N ASP A 52 8.51 -7.34 2.30
CA ASP A 52 9.59 -7.58 3.29
C ASP A 52 10.45 -6.34 3.51
N ARG A 53 10.84 -5.66 2.43
CA ARG A 53 11.66 -4.45 2.51
C ARG A 53 10.91 -3.30 3.18
N LEU A 54 9.63 -3.12 2.87
CA LEU A 54 8.79 -2.13 3.53
C LEU A 54 8.64 -2.40 5.03
N GLN A 55 8.47 -3.67 5.42
CA GLN A 55 8.41 -4.08 6.82
C GLN A 55 9.70 -3.72 7.58
N LEU A 56 10.87 -3.98 6.98
CA LEU A 56 12.16 -3.64 7.58
C LEU A 56 12.36 -2.12 7.72
N LEU A 57 11.97 -1.36 6.70
CA LEU A 57 12.01 0.10 6.74
C LEU A 57 11.08 0.66 7.83
N GLU A 58 9.86 0.14 7.94
CA GLU A 58 8.91 0.56 8.98
C GLU A 58 9.45 0.27 10.39
N ALA A 59 10.06 -0.89 10.60
CA ALA A 59 10.67 -1.25 11.88
C ALA A 59 11.85 -0.32 12.23
N GLY A 60 12.68 0.03 11.24
CA GLY A 60 13.80 0.98 11.42
C GLY A 60 13.36 2.42 11.65
N LEU A 61 12.21 2.84 11.12
CA LEU A 61 11.63 4.18 11.35
C LEU A 61 11.02 4.35 12.75
N LYS A 62 10.72 3.24 13.44
CA LYS A 62 10.12 3.24 14.79
C LYS A 62 11.16 3.16 15.93
N ALA A 63 12.46 3.03 15.63
CA ALA A 63 13.56 2.95 16.58
C ALA A 63 14.18 4.33 16.86
#